data_AF-A0A2H1GM58-F1
#
_entry.id   AF-A0A2H1GM58-F1
#
_cell.length_a   1.000
_cell.length_b   1.000
_cell.length_c   1.000
_cell.angle_alpha   90.00
_cell.angle_beta   90.00
_cell.angle_gamma   90.00
#
_symmetry.space_group_name_H-M   'P 1'
#
loop_
_entity.id
_entity.type
_entity.pdbx_description
1 polymer ?
#
loop_
_entity_poly.entity_id
_entity_poly.type
_entity_poly.pdbx_seq_one_letter_code
_entity_poly.pdbx_strand_id
1 'polypeptide(L)'
;MVRKLKHHEQKLLRKVDFINYPGDDQHRSAAVIRRYSVSNPADYTSYNRLAGKLRHLAHRIALLPPESAFRRKQEDVLLEKLHDMGLLGIGGGGKGKLSDVEKKITVSAFCRRRLGVVMTRLRMSETVSSANKFIEQGHVRVGTEVVTDPAFLVTRNMEDFVIWVDSSKIKRNIMKYRDKLDDFDLL
;
A
#
# COMPACT_ATOMS: atom_id res chain seq x y z
N MET A 1 -18.36 -2.84 27.49
CA MET A 1 -19.50 -2.53 26.60
C MET A 1 -20.60 -1.91 27.47
N VAL A 2 -21.18 -0.78 27.05
CA VAL A 2 -22.20 -0.07 27.86
C VAL A 2 -23.58 -0.69 27.62
N ARG A 3 -24.46 -0.67 28.63
CA ARG A 3 -25.85 -1.14 28.47
C ARG A 3 -26.58 -0.37 27.38
N LYS A 4 -27.55 -1.01 26.74
CA LYS A 4 -28.45 -0.34 25.78
C LYS A 4 -29.30 0.70 26.51
N LEU A 5 -29.33 1.92 25.98
CA LEU A 5 -30.14 3.02 26.51
C LEU A 5 -31.64 2.77 26.25
N LYS A 6 -32.49 3.13 27.21
CA LYS A 6 -33.94 3.15 27.06
C LYS A 6 -34.36 4.31 26.14
N HIS A 7 -35.59 4.29 25.63
CA HIS A 7 -36.08 5.30 24.69
C HIS A 7 -35.92 6.75 25.20
N HIS A 8 -36.27 7.01 26.46
CA HIS A 8 -36.14 8.36 27.06
C HIS A 8 -34.67 8.77 27.23
N GLU A 9 -33.79 7.83 27.58
CA GLU A 9 -32.36 8.07 27.74
C GLU A 9 -31.70 8.38 26.39
N GLN A 10 -32.04 7.63 25.33
CA GLN A 10 -31.56 7.89 23.98
C GLN A 10 -32.05 9.23 23.42
N LYS A 11 -33.28 9.64 23.79
CA LYS A 11 -33.83 10.95 23.40
C LYS A 11 -33.05 12.11 24.00
N LEU A 12 -32.52 11.94 25.22
CA LEU A 12 -31.66 12.91 25.90
C LEU A 12 -30.20 12.83 25.42
N LEU A 13 -29.67 11.62 25.24
CA LEU A 13 -28.26 11.35 24.94
C LEU A 13 -28.02 11.06 23.45
N ARG A 14 -28.60 11.87 22.55
CA ARG A 14 -28.53 11.63 21.09
C ARG A 14 -27.13 11.72 20.50
N LYS A 15 -26.26 12.55 21.09
CA LYS A 15 -24.89 12.79 20.63
C LYS A 15 -23.86 11.92 21.35
N VAL A 16 -24.30 11.07 22.27
CA VAL A 16 -23.40 10.23 23.06
C VAL A 16 -23.14 8.93 22.31
N ASP A 17 -21.95 8.85 21.74
CA ASP A 17 -21.36 7.61 21.25
C ASP A 17 -19.94 7.52 21.84
N PHE A 18 -19.65 6.41 22.53
CA PHE A 18 -18.33 6.16 23.14
C PHE A 18 -17.36 5.49 22.17
N ILE A 19 -17.85 5.05 21.01
CA ILE A 19 -17.05 4.33 20.00
C ILE A 19 -16.73 5.28 18.86
N ASN A 20 -17.73 5.85 18.20
CA ASN A 20 -17.52 6.70 17.04
C ASN A 20 -17.56 8.18 17.43
N TYR A 21 -16.39 8.78 17.60
CA TYR A 21 -16.31 10.23 17.75
C TYR A 21 -16.33 10.92 16.38
N PRO A 22 -16.89 12.15 16.25
CA PRO A 22 -16.87 12.89 15.00
C PRO A 22 -15.45 13.14 14.43
N GLY A 23 -14.43 13.17 15.30
CA GLY A 23 -13.03 13.31 14.88
C GLY A 23 -12.39 12.05 14.30
N ASP A 24 -13.01 10.88 14.46
CA ASP A 24 -12.40 9.59 14.10
C ASP A 24 -12.57 9.22 12.61
N ASP A 25 -13.25 10.06 11.81
CA ASP A 25 -13.52 9.85 10.37
C ASP A 25 -13.97 8.40 10.07
N GLN A 26 -14.97 7.92 10.81
CA GLN A 26 -15.53 6.57 10.68
C GLN A 26 -14.48 5.45 10.87
N HIS A 27 -13.46 5.67 11.69
CA HIS A 27 -12.34 4.75 11.94
C HIS A 27 -11.65 4.28 10.65
N ARG A 28 -11.59 5.14 9.63
CA ARG A 28 -10.96 4.83 8.33
C ARG A 28 -9.52 4.36 8.48
N SER A 29 -8.77 4.96 9.41
CA SER A 29 -7.39 4.57 9.73
C SER A 29 -7.30 3.10 10.16
N ALA A 30 -8.09 2.71 11.16
CA ALA A 30 -8.15 1.34 11.66
C ALA A 30 -8.60 0.34 10.58
N ALA A 31 -9.59 0.71 9.75
CA ALA A 31 -10.05 -0.13 8.66
C ALA A 31 -8.95 -0.40 7.62
N VAL A 32 -8.17 0.62 7.24
CA VAL A 32 -7.06 0.50 6.28
C VAL A 32 -5.89 -0.28 6.89
N ILE A 33 -5.52 0.00 8.14
CA ILE A 33 -4.46 -0.72 8.86
C ILE A 33 -4.78 -2.20 8.92
N ARG A 34 -6.02 -2.56 9.31
CA ARG A 34 -6.45 -3.95 9.39
C ARG A 34 -6.49 -4.62 8.03
N ARG A 35 -7.00 -3.95 6.99
CA ARG A 35 -7.13 -4.49 5.64
C ARG A 35 -5.78 -4.87 5.02
N TYR A 36 -4.76 -4.03 5.21
CA TYR A 36 -3.44 -4.24 4.63
C TYR A 36 -2.41 -4.80 5.62
N SER A 37 -2.87 -5.24 6.80
CA SER A 37 -2.02 -5.78 7.87
C SER A 37 -0.80 -4.88 8.14
N VAL A 38 -1.02 -3.59 8.30
CA VAL A 38 0.05 -2.62 8.60
C VAL A 38 0.44 -2.77 10.07
N SER A 39 1.71 -3.08 10.35
CA SER A 39 2.18 -3.33 11.72
C SER A 39 2.23 -2.06 12.57
N ASN A 40 2.75 -0.96 12.03
CA ASN A 40 2.88 0.31 12.74
C ASN A 40 1.77 1.30 12.35
N PRO A 41 0.89 1.73 13.27
CA PRO A 41 -0.12 2.76 12.99
C PRO A 41 0.46 4.10 12.52
N ALA A 42 1.70 4.43 12.90
CA ALA A 42 2.37 5.66 12.48
C ALA A 42 2.62 5.71 10.95
N ASP A 43 2.74 4.55 10.30
CA ASP A 43 2.90 4.46 8.84
C ASP A 43 1.67 5.03 8.13
N TYR A 44 0.46 4.74 8.66
CA TYR A 44 -0.78 5.29 8.10
C TYR A 44 -0.76 6.82 8.10
N THR A 45 -0.38 7.42 9.22
CA THR A 45 -0.30 8.89 9.37
C THR A 45 0.74 9.47 8.43
N SER A 46 1.88 8.81 8.28
CA SER A 46 2.97 9.22 7.38
C SER A 46 2.52 9.18 5.92
N TYR A 47 1.88 8.09 5.48
CA TYR A 47 1.33 7.98 4.14
C TYR A 47 0.18 8.97 3.90
N ASN A 48 -0.65 9.25 4.90
CA ASN A 48 -1.72 10.23 4.76
C ASN A 48 -1.16 11.64 4.54
N ARG A 49 -0.13 12.02 5.31
CA ARG A 49 0.58 13.29 5.14
C ARG A 49 1.24 13.37 3.76
N LEU A 50 1.87 12.30 3.29
CA LEU A 50 2.51 12.24 1.98
C LEU A 50 1.48 12.37 0.85
N ALA A 51 0.38 11.63 0.92
CA ALA A 51 -0.75 11.76 -0.02
C ALA A 51 -1.31 13.19 -0.03
N GLY A 52 -1.46 13.83 1.15
CA GLY A 52 -1.88 15.23 1.25
C GLY A 52 -0.92 16.19 0.55
N LYS A 53 0.40 16.05 0.76
CA LYS A 53 1.42 16.85 0.08
C LYS A 53 1.39 16.68 -1.44
N LEU A 54 1.20 15.44 -1.94
CA LEU A 54 1.06 15.17 -3.37
C LEU A 54 -0.18 15.82 -3.98
N ARG A 55 -1.33 15.72 -3.30
CA ARG A 55 -2.57 16.39 -3.76
C ARG A 55 -2.42 17.91 -3.76
N HIS A 56 -1.79 18.47 -2.73
CA HIS A 56 -1.54 19.91 -2.65
C HIS A 56 -0.60 20.37 -3.78
N LEU A 57 0.43 19.59 -4.11
CA LEU A 57 1.30 19.88 -5.25
C LEU A 57 0.53 19.85 -6.57
N ALA A 58 -0.29 18.81 -6.81
CA ALA A 58 -1.14 18.74 -8.00
C ALA A 58 -2.13 19.90 -8.08
N HIS A 59 -2.72 20.32 -6.97
CA HIS A 59 -3.60 21.48 -6.91
C HIS A 59 -2.87 22.76 -7.31
N ARG A 60 -1.66 22.99 -6.78
CA ARG A 60 -0.83 24.15 -7.17
C ARG A 60 -0.45 24.13 -8.65
N ILE A 61 -0.17 22.97 -9.23
CA ILE A 61 0.10 22.81 -10.67
C ILE A 61 -1.16 23.13 -11.48
N ALA A 62 -2.33 22.68 -11.04
CA ALA A 62 -3.61 22.93 -11.71
C ALA A 62 -3.99 24.42 -11.74
N LEU A 63 -3.59 25.19 -10.71
CA LEU A 63 -3.82 26.64 -10.63
C LEU A 63 -2.94 27.45 -11.59
N LEU A 64 -1.86 26.88 -12.14
CA LEU A 64 -1.02 27.59 -13.11
C LEU A 64 -1.75 27.75 -14.46
N PRO A 65 -1.43 28.78 -15.25
CA PRO A 65 -2.00 28.94 -16.59
C PRO A 65 -1.79 27.69 -17.46
N PRO A 66 -2.80 27.24 -18.22
CA PRO A 66 -2.72 26.01 -19.03
C PRO A 66 -1.68 26.09 -20.17
N GLU A 67 -1.35 27.30 -20.62
CA GLU A 67 -0.36 27.54 -21.67
C GLU A 67 1.09 27.55 -21.18
N SER A 68 1.31 27.52 -19.86
CA SER A 68 2.67 27.54 -19.32
C SER A 68 3.41 26.24 -19.61
N ALA A 69 4.57 26.33 -20.27
CA ALA A 69 5.45 25.18 -20.50
C ALA A 69 5.92 24.53 -19.19
N PHE A 70 6.07 25.31 -18.12
CA PHE A 70 6.43 24.80 -16.79
C PHE A 70 5.35 23.87 -16.22
N ARG A 71 4.07 24.23 -16.39
CA ARG A 71 2.94 23.41 -15.93
C ARG A 71 2.98 22.04 -16.59
N ARG A 72 3.09 21.99 -17.93
CA ARG A 72 3.12 20.74 -18.70
C ARG A 72 4.29 19.85 -18.28
N LYS A 73 5.49 20.44 -18.21
CA LYS A 73 6.70 19.71 -17.77
C LYS A 73 6.54 19.12 -16.36
N GLN A 74 6.03 19.91 -15.41
CA GLN A 74 5.88 19.45 -14.03
C GLN A 74 4.75 18.42 -13.86
N GLU A 75 3.68 18.55 -14.65
CA GLU A 75 2.60 17.57 -14.72
C GLU A 75 3.12 16.23 -15.23
N ASP A 76 3.89 16.23 -16.32
CA ASP A 76 4.49 15.02 -16.89
C ASP A 76 5.43 14.33 -15.91
N VAL A 77 6.33 15.09 -15.27
CA VAL A 77 7.27 14.55 -14.27
C VAL A 77 6.53 13.95 -13.07
N LEU A 78 5.48 14.61 -12.58
CA LEU A 78 4.70 14.13 -11.45
C LEU A 78 3.98 12.83 -11.81
N LEU A 79 3.30 12.79 -12.96
CA LEU A 79 2.56 11.62 -13.42
C LEU A 79 3.47 10.43 -13.70
N GLU A 80 4.60 10.67 -14.37
CA GLU A 80 5.61 9.63 -14.64
C GLU A 80 6.16 9.03 -13.34
N LYS A 81 6.56 9.87 -12.39
CA LYS A 81 7.10 9.38 -11.11
C LYS A 81 6.07 8.55 -10.33
N LEU A 82 4.81 8.99 -10.31
CA LEU A 82 3.73 8.28 -9.62
C LEU A 82 3.34 6.98 -10.32
N HIS A 83 3.44 6.96 -11.65
CA HIS A 83 3.25 5.77 -12.45
C HIS A 83 4.34 4.75 -12.17
N ASP A 84 5.62 5.13 -12.19
CA ASP A 84 6.76 4.25 -11.93
C ASP A 84 6.73 3.63 -10.53
N MET A 85 6.34 4.42 -9.52
CA MET A 85 6.13 3.91 -8.16
C MET A 85 4.89 3.01 -8.03
N GLY A 86 4.00 2.99 -9.03
CA GLY A 86 2.81 2.13 -9.04
C GLY A 86 1.62 2.65 -8.23
N LEU A 87 1.63 3.92 -7.83
CA LEU A 87 0.53 4.53 -7.06
C LEU A 87 -0.67 4.88 -7.94
N LEU A 88 -0.42 5.22 -9.20
CA LEU A 88 -1.43 5.41 -10.23
C LEU A 88 -1.50 4.18 -11.13
N GLY A 89 -2.72 3.73 -11.42
CA GLY A 89 -2.99 2.71 -12.44
C GLY A 89 -2.99 3.33 -13.85
N ILE A 90 -2.80 2.50 -14.88
CA ILE A 90 -2.97 2.89 -16.28
C ILE A 90 -4.48 2.97 -16.53
N GLY A 91 -5.08 4.14 -16.26
CA GLY A 91 -6.49 4.38 -16.57
C GLY A 91 -6.62 4.99 -17.96
N GLY A 92 -7.11 4.22 -18.94
CA GLY A 92 -7.48 4.72 -20.26
C GLY A 92 -6.30 5.26 -21.09
N GLY A 93 -5.41 4.36 -21.52
CA GLY A 93 -4.50 4.60 -22.66
C GLY A 93 -3.21 5.39 -22.42
N GLY A 94 -2.80 5.70 -21.17
CA GLY A 94 -1.55 6.46 -20.95
C GLY A 94 -1.12 6.65 -19.48
N LYS A 95 -0.15 7.56 -19.26
CA LYS A 95 0.52 7.90 -17.97
C LYS A 95 -0.39 8.43 -16.83
N GLY A 96 -1.71 8.42 -17.02
CA GLY A 96 -2.70 8.97 -16.08
C GLY A 96 -3.02 10.44 -16.34
N LYS A 97 -4.02 10.98 -15.62
CA LYS A 97 -4.43 12.40 -15.70
C LYS A 97 -4.13 13.11 -14.38
N LEU A 98 -3.91 14.43 -14.38
CA LEU A 98 -3.70 15.18 -13.13
C LEU A 98 -4.86 15.04 -12.14
N SER A 99 -6.10 14.88 -12.62
CA SER A 99 -7.28 14.59 -11.79
C SER A 99 -7.22 13.24 -11.06
N ASP A 100 -6.45 12.28 -11.59
CA ASP A 100 -6.22 11.00 -10.92
C ASP A 100 -5.33 11.17 -9.69
N VAL A 101 -4.42 12.15 -9.68
CA VAL A 101 -3.57 12.46 -8.52
C VAL A 101 -4.45 12.85 -7.34
N GLU A 102 -5.49 13.66 -7.58
CA GLU A 102 -6.40 14.13 -6.54
C GLU A 102 -7.28 12.99 -6.01
N LYS A 103 -7.88 12.20 -6.90
CA LYS A 103 -8.90 11.20 -6.55
C LYS A 103 -8.33 9.83 -6.17
N LYS A 104 -7.29 9.37 -6.87
CA LYS A 104 -6.80 7.98 -6.78
C LYS A 104 -5.62 7.83 -5.82
N ILE A 105 -4.79 8.86 -5.63
CA ILE A 105 -3.73 8.80 -4.62
C ILE A 105 -4.37 8.84 -3.25
N THR A 106 -4.32 7.71 -2.56
CA THR A 106 -4.88 7.50 -1.23
C THR A 106 -3.88 6.71 -0.40
N VAL A 107 -4.04 6.69 0.93
CA VAL A 107 -3.20 5.85 1.80
C VAL A 107 -3.25 4.38 1.35
N SER A 108 -4.43 3.91 0.95
CA SER A 108 -4.62 2.56 0.40
C SER A 108 -3.81 2.31 -0.88
N ALA A 109 -3.52 3.34 -1.69
CA ALA A 109 -2.64 3.19 -2.86
C ALA A 109 -1.19 2.89 -2.43
N PHE A 110 -0.68 3.57 -1.41
CA PHE A 110 0.63 3.28 -0.81
C PHE A 110 0.67 1.90 -0.17
N CYS A 111 -0.34 1.56 0.65
CA CYS A 111 -0.39 0.25 1.30
C CYS A 111 -0.43 -0.91 0.30
N ARG A 112 -1.07 -0.74 -0.88
CA ARG A 112 -1.07 -1.75 -1.95
C ARG A 112 0.28 -1.97 -2.63
N ARG A 113 1.25 -1.05 -2.45
CA ARG A 113 2.62 -1.19 -2.96
C ARG A 113 3.60 -1.72 -1.91
N ARG A 114 3.16 -1.96 -0.67
CA ARG A 114 3.99 -2.64 0.35
C ARG A 114 4.28 -4.07 -0.08
N LEU A 115 5.48 -4.56 0.21
CA LEU A 115 5.98 -5.85 -0.22
C LEU A 115 5.02 -7.00 0.11
N GLY A 116 4.48 -7.07 1.33
CA GLY A 116 3.54 -8.13 1.72
C GLY A 116 2.25 -8.19 0.89
N VAL A 117 1.73 -7.02 0.48
CA VAL A 117 0.54 -6.95 -0.38
C VAL A 117 0.88 -7.32 -1.82
N VAL A 118 2.03 -6.88 -2.32
CA VAL A 118 2.52 -7.23 -3.66
C VAL A 118 2.75 -8.75 -3.77
N MET A 119 3.40 -9.37 -2.78
CA MET A 119 3.57 -10.83 -2.73
C MET A 119 2.25 -11.60 -2.78
N THR A 120 1.23 -11.11 -2.06
CA THR A 120 -0.10 -11.73 -2.07
C THR A 120 -0.76 -11.62 -3.45
N ARG A 121 -0.56 -10.49 -4.14
CA ARG A 121 -1.02 -10.28 -5.52
C ARG A 121 -0.29 -11.21 -6.51
N LEU A 122 1.01 -11.41 -6.33
CA LEU A 122 1.84 -12.35 -7.11
C LEU A 122 1.61 -13.83 -6.76
N ARG A 123 0.65 -14.14 -5.87
CA ARG A 123 0.36 -15.50 -5.40
C ARG A 123 1.54 -16.21 -4.73
N MET A 124 2.52 -15.46 -4.20
CA MET A 124 3.58 -16.03 -3.36
C MET A 124 3.09 -16.38 -1.96
N SER A 125 2.07 -15.69 -1.47
CA SER A 125 1.41 -15.96 -0.20
C SER A 125 -0.10 -15.88 -0.37
N GLU A 126 -0.84 -16.68 0.39
CA GLU A 126 -2.30 -16.69 0.38
C GLU A 126 -2.89 -15.46 1.08
N THR A 127 -2.24 -15.02 2.16
CA THR A 127 -2.70 -13.87 2.97
C THR A 127 -1.58 -12.85 3.17
N VAL A 128 -1.95 -11.58 3.36
CA VAL A 128 -1.01 -10.49 3.63
C VAL A 128 -0.31 -10.67 4.98
N SER A 129 -1.02 -11.21 5.98
CA SER A 129 -0.44 -11.51 7.29
C SER A 129 0.66 -12.58 7.20
N SER A 130 0.43 -13.67 6.46
CA SER A 130 1.46 -14.68 6.20
C SER A 130 2.63 -14.11 5.39
N ALA A 131 2.35 -13.23 4.41
CA ALA A 131 3.39 -12.59 3.61
C ALA A 131 4.32 -11.74 4.49
N ASN A 132 3.77 -10.94 5.42
CA ASN A 132 4.56 -10.15 6.36
C ASN A 132 5.46 -11.05 7.23
N LYS A 133 4.95 -12.18 7.72
CA LYS A 133 5.76 -13.13 8.51
C LYS A 133 6.92 -13.71 7.69
N PHE A 134 6.69 -14.06 6.42
CA PHE A 134 7.76 -14.57 5.55
C PHE A 134 8.83 -13.53 5.25
N ILE A 135 8.44 -12.26 5.13
CA ILE A 135 9.36 -11.13 4.97
C ILE A 135 10.17 -10.93 6.26
N GLU A 136 9.51 -10.86 7.41
CA GLU A 136 10.16 -10.70 8.73
C GLU A 136 11.16 -11.84 9.02
N GLN A 137 10.87 -13.05 8.55
CA GLN A 137 11.77 -14.21 8.64
C GLN A 137 12.95 -14.17 7.64
N GLY A 138 12.96 -13.23 6.69
CA GLY A 138 14.03 -13.08 5.71
C GLY A 138 13.96 -14.09 4.54
N HIS A 139 12.78 -14.62 4.22
CA HIS A 139 12.64 -15.58 3.12
C HIS A 139 12.53 -14.92 1.73
N VAL A 140 12.37 -13.61 1.67
CA VAL A 140 12.06 -12.85 0.45
C VAL A 140 13.22 -11.91 0.12
N ARG A 141 13.60 -11.86 -1.15
CA ARG A 141 14.51 -10.85 -1.69
C ARG A 141 13.85 -10.06 -2.82
N VAL A 142 14.30 -8.83 -2.99
CA VAL A 142 13.92 -7.98 -4.12
C VAL A 142 15.19 -7.71 -4.91
N GLY A 143 15.28 -8.28 -6.11
CA GLY A 143 16.54 -8.31 -6.85
C GLY A 143 17.57 -9.19 -6.13
N THR A 144 18.70 -8.59 -5.74
CA THR A 144 19.81 -9.29 -5.08
C THR A 144 19.75 -9.23 -3.56
N GLU A 145 19.01 -8.27 -2.98
CA GLU A 145 19.04 -8.00 -1.54
C GLU A 145 17.86 -8.63 -0.81
N VAL A 146 18.15 -9.23 0.34
CA VAL A 146 17.12 -9.80 1.24
C VAL A 146 16.44 -8.66 1.99
N VAL A 147 15.11 -8.64 1.94
CA VAL A 147 14.31 -7.59 2.59
C VAL A 147 13.64 -8.19 3.82
N THR A 148 13.87 -7.57 4.98
CA THR A 148 13.27 -7.97 6.27
C THR A 148 12.15 -7.07 6.73
N ASP A 149 12.01 -5.87 6.14
CA ASP A 149 10.98 -4.90 6.48
C ASP A 149 9.72 -5.05 5.60
N PRO A 150 8.55 -5.41 6.16
CA PRO A 150 7.28 -5.47 5.43
C PRO A 150 6.79 -4.10 4.91
N ALA A 151 7.33 -2.99 5.44
CA ALA A 151 7.03 -1.64 4.99
C ALA A 151 7.76 -1.23 3.71
N PHE A 152 8.67 -2.07 3.21
CA PHE A 152 9.36 -1.84 1.95
C PHE A 152 8.36 -1.65 0.80
N LEU A 153 8.49 -0.53 0.08
CA LEU A 153 7.58 -0.14 -0.98
C LEU A 153 8.17 -0.54 -2.33
N VAL A 154 7.54 -1.51 -2.98
CA VAL A 154 7.99 -2.08 -4.24
C VAL A 154 7.51 -1.17 -5.38
N THR A 155 8.42 -0.69 -6.22
CA THR A 155 8.08 0.05 -7.46
C THR A 155 7.61 -0.91 -8.55
N ARG A 156 7.02 -0.42 -9.64
CA ARG A 156 6.55 -1.31 -10.73
C ARG A 156 7.70 -2.13 -11.32
N ASN A 157 8.82 -1.47 -11.58
CA ASN A 157 9.99 -2.11 -12.19
C ASN A 157 10.65 -3.13 -11.26
N MET A 158 10.53 -2.95 -9.94
CA MET A 158 11.06 -3.89 -8.95
C MET A 158 10.14 -5.09 -8.69
N GLU A 159 8.88 -5.04 -9.14
CA GLU A 159 7.88 -6.09 -8.88
C GLU A 159 8.27 -7.42 -9.51
N ASP A 160 8.89 -7.39 -10.70
CA ASP A 160 9.33 -8.59 -11.42
C ASP A 160 10.52 -9.30 -10.74
N PHE A 161 11.24 -8.60 -9.86
CA PHE A 161 12.41 -9.11 -9.16
C PHE A 161 12.09 -9.57 -7.73
N VAL A 162 10.80 -9.64 -7.34
CA VAL A 162 10.39 -10.17 -6.04
C VAL A 162 10.38 -11.69 -6.09
N ILE A 163 11.37 -12.33 -5.45
CA ILE A 163 11.52 -13.78 -5.44
C ILE A 163 11.90 -14.31 -4.05
N TRP A 164 11.75 -15.62 -3.86
CA TRP A 164 12.28 -16.28 -2.67
C TRP A 164 13.81 -16.27 -2.68
N VAL A 165 14.40 -16.17 -1.49
CA VAL A 165 15.83 -16.40 -1.30
C VAL A 165 16.16 -17.85 -1.66
N ASP A 166 17.34 -18.09 -2.24
CA ASP A 166 17.73 -19.41 -2.76
C ASP A 166 17.82 -20.46 -1.64
N SER A 167 18.34 -20.08 -0.48
CA SER A 167 18.40 -20.93 0.73
C SER A 167 17.07 -21.06 1.48
N SER A 168 15.98 -20.49 0.97
CA SER A 168 14.68 -20.50 1.65
C SER A 168 14.08 -21.91 1.70
N LYS A 169 13.67 -22.34 2.90
CA LYS A 169 12.88 -23.58 3.10
C LYS A 169 11.56 -23.56 2.34
N ILE A 170 10.97 -22.37 2.14
CA ILE A 170 9.73 -22.22 1.38
C ILE A 170 9.97 -22.55 -0.10
N LYS A 171 11.06 -22.03 -0.68
CA LYS A 171 11.46 -22.36 -2.05
C LYS A 171 11.68 -23.86 -2.22
N ARG A 172 12.38 -24.50 -1.28
CA ARG A 172 12.60 -25.94 -1.26
C ARG A 172 11.28 -26.72 -1.24
N ASN A 173 10.34 -26.33 -0.38
CA ASN A 173 9.03 -26.99 -0.29
C ASN A 173 8.24 -26.87 -1.59
N ILE A 174 8.28 -25.69 -2.25
CA ILE A 174 7.63 -25.48 -3.54
C ILE A 174 8.27 -26.35 -4.63
N MET A 175 9.60 -26.41 -4.69
CA MET A 175 10.30 -27.22 -5.70
C MET A 175 10.10 -28.72 -5.48
N LYS A 176 10.09 -29.16 -4.22
CA LYS A 176 9.76 -30.55 -3.83
C LYS A 176 8.33 -30.91 -4.22
N TYR A 177 7.36 -30.03 -3.98
CA TYR A 177 5.97 -30.24 -4.40
C TYR A 177 5.81 -30.35 -5.92
N ARG A 178 6.70 -29.70 -6.69
CA ARG A 178 6.71 -29.74 -8.16
C ARG A 178 7.59 -30.84 -8.74
N ASP A 179 8.20 -31.69 -7.90
CA ASP A 179 9.17 -32.72 -8.28
C ASP A 179 10.37 -32.18 -9.09
N LYS A 180 10.79 -30.94 -8.78
CA LYS A 180 11.93 -30.25 -9.43
C LYS A 180 13.03 -29.88 -8.44
N LEU A 181 13.07 -30.54 -7.29
CA LEU A 181 14.10 -30.27 -6.30
C LEU A 181 15.45 -30.80 -6.81
N ASP A 182 16.37 -29.88 -7.08
CA ASP A 182 17.78 -30.18 -7.31
C ASP A 182 18.56 -29.86 -6.04
N ASP A 183 19.25 -30.86 -5.49
CA ASP A 183 20.03 -30.72 -4.26
C ASP A 183 21.41 -30.06 -4.50
N PHE A 184 21.85 -29.93 -5.76
CA PHE A 184 23.10 -29.26 -6.10
C PHE A 184 23.03 -27.73 -5.88
N ASP A 185 21.89 -27.11 -6.17
CA ASP A 185 21.64 -25.67 -5.99
C ASP A 185 21.65 -25.22 -4.50
N LEU A 186 21.75 -26.16 -3.56
CA LEU A 186 21.71 -25.94 -2.11
C LEU A 186 23.09 -26.03 -1.43
N LEU A 187 24.13 -26.46 -2.14
CA LEU A 187 25.53 -26.53 -1.69
C LEU A 187 26.25 -25.18 -1.90
#